data_AF-A0A0S8C472-F1
#
_entry.id   AF-A0A0S8C472-F1
#
_cell.length_a   1.000
_cell.length_b   1.000
_cell.length_c   1.000
_cell.angle_alpha   90.00
_cell.angle_beta   90.00
_cell.angle_gamma   90.00
#
_symmetry.space_group_name_H-M   'P 1'
#
loop_
_entity.id
_entity.type
_entity.pdbx_description
1 polymer ?
#
loop_
_entity_poly.entity_id
_entity_poly.type
_entity_poly.pdbx_seq_one_letter_code
_entity_poly.pdbx_strand_id
1 'polypeptide(L)' 'GPVRMIIPKRYGWKGAKWVKKITFSDRDQKGFWEVRGYSNTALPWDNDRYG' A
#
# COMPACT_ATOMS: atom_id res chain seq x y z
N GLY A 1 13.96 -11.94 8.69
CA GLY A 1 12.73 -12.57 8.16
C GLY A 1 12.44 -12.05 6.75
N PRO A 2 11.60 -12.71 5.93
CA PRO A 2 11.52 -12.47 4.49
C PRO A 2 11.16 -11.02 4.14
N VAL A 3 11.65 -10.55 2.98
CA VAL A 3 11.69 -9.14 2.52
C VAL A 3 10.41 -8.35 2.81
N ARG A 4 10.57 -7.10 3.25
CA ARG A 4 9.47 -6.15 3.48
C ARG A 4 9.68 -4.90 2.62
N MET A 5 8.60 -4.43 1.99
CA MET A 5 8.59 -3.12 1.34
C MET A 5 8.33 -2.03 2.37
N ILE A 6 9.18 -1.00 2.36
CA ILE A 6 9.02 0.20 3.18
C ILE A 6 8.74 1.37 2.23
N ILE A 7 7.59 2.00 2.40
CA ILE A 7 7.26 3.25 1.70
C ILE A 7 7.26 4.36 2.74
N PRO A 8 8.31 5.20 2.77
CA PRO A 8 8.39 6.28 3.74
C PRO A 8 7.22 7.25 3.53
N LYS A 9 6.76 7.84 4.63
CA LYS A 9 5.68 8.86 4.65
C LYS A 9 4.29 8.36 4.20
N ARG A 10 4.07 7.05 4.09
CA ARG A 10 2.74 6.46 3.82
C ARG A 10 2.31 5.54 4.94
N TYR A 11 1.00 5.30 5.04
CA TYR A 11 0.48 4.33 6.00
C TYR A 11 0.95 2.90 5.72
N GLY A 12 1.03 2.11 6.80
CA GLY A 12 1.67 0.80 6.81
C GLY A 12 1.07 -0.23 5.88
N TRP A 13 -0.19 -0.11 5.45
CA TRP A 13 -0.82 -1.07 4.53
C TRP A 13 -0.24 -1.04 3.12
N LYS A 14 0.42 0.06 2.72
CA LYS A 14 1.17 0.13 1.45
C LYS A 14 2.51 -0.61 1.52
N GLY A 15 3.01 -0.95 2.71
CA GLY A 15 4.25 -1.70 2.91
C GLY A 15 4.01 -3.20 3.05
N ALA A 16 4.02 -3.94 1.93
CA ALA A 16 3.82 -5.39 1.93
C ALA A 16 4.90 -6.12 2.75
N LYS A 17 4.46 -7.02 3.63
CA LYS A 17 5.32 -7.92 4.40
C LYS A 17 5.52 -9.22 3.61
N TRP A 18 6.72 -9.78 3.71
CA TRP A 18 7.07 -11.10 3.17
C TRP A 18 6.83 -11.21 1.65
N VAL A 19 7.36 -10.25 0.90
CA VAL A 19 7.20 -10.16 -0.56
C VAL A 19 7.76 -11.42 -1.23
N LYS A 20 6.96 -12.04 -2.11
CA LYS A 20 7.32 -13.22 -2.90
C LYS A 20 7.49 -12.93 -4.39
N LYS A 21 6.74 -11.97 -4.92
CA LYS A 21 6.72 -11.58 -6.34
C LYS A 21 6.47 -10.07 -6.44
N ILE A 22 7.12 -9.44 -7.42
CA ILE A 22 6.87 -8.05 -7.82
C ILE A 22 6.45 -8.10 -9.28
N THR A 23 5.33 -7.45 -9.61
CA THR A 23 4.81 -7.34 -10.98
C THR A 23 4.75 -5.86 -11.33
N PHE A 24 5.36 -5.47 -12.43
CA PHE A 24 5.25 -4.11 -12.95
C PHE A 24 3.96 -3.98 -13.76
N SER A 25 3.20 -2.92 -13.52
CA SER A 25 1.97 -2.60 -14.25
C SER A 25 2.03 -1.15 -14.68
N ASP A 26 1.49 -0.87 -15.86
CA ASP A 26 1.29 0.45 -16.44
C ASP A 26 0.15 1.24 -15.78
N ARG A 27 -0.86 0.52 -15.27
CA ARG A 27 -2.02 1.06 -14.57
C ARG A 27 -1.99 0.78 -13.08
N ASP A 28 -2.60 1.70 -12.33
CA ASP A 28 -2.82 1.54 -10.90
C ASP A 28 -3.87 0.44 -10.63
N GLN A 29 -3.56 -0.46 -9.70
CA GLN A 29 -4.40 -1.60 -9.36
C GLN A 29 -4.66 -1.60 -7.86
N LYS A 30 -5.94 -1.49 -7.48
CA LYS A 30 -6.37 -1.59 -6.09
C LYS A 30 -6.06 -2.97 -5.52
N GLY A 31 -5.34 -3.01 -4.42
CA GLY A 31 -5.00 -4.23 -3.69
C GLY A 31 -6.02 -4.55 -2.60
N PHE A 32 -5.61 -5.45 -1.71
CA PHE A 32 -6.47 -6.01 -0.67
C PHE A 32 -7.11 -4.95 0.24
N TRP A 33 -6.34 -3.93 0.63
CA TRP A 33 -6.81 -2.87 1.52
C TRP A 33 -7.62 -1.82 0.77
N GLU A 34 -7.20 -1.43 -0.44
CA GLU A 34 -7.91 -0.40 -1.21
C GLU A 34 -9.30 -0.84 -1.66
N VAL A 35 -9.50 -2.13 -1.92
CA VAL A 35 -10.84 -2.69 -2.21
C VAL A 35 -11.75 -2.70 -0.97
N ARG A 36 -11.18 -2.65 0.23
CA ARG A 36 -11.92 -2.66 1.51
C ARG A 36 -12.17 -1.27 2.08
N GLY A 37 -12.06 -0.23 1.25
CA GLY A 37 -12.32 1.16 1.65
C GLY A 37 -11.13 1.88 2.28
N TYR A 38 -9.93 1.28 2.25
CA TYR A 38 -8.72 2.03 2.60
C TYR A 38 -8.30 2.95 1.46
N SER A 39 -7.74 4.08 1.83
CA SER A 39 -7.24 5.04 0.85
C SER A 39 -6.10 4.46 0.01
N ASN A 40 -6.15 4.79 -1.28
CA ASN A 40 -5.12 4.45 -2.23
C ASN A 40 -3.89 5.38 -2.11
N THR A 41 -4.06 6.61 -1.66
CA THR A 41 -2.95 7.56 -1.44
C THR A 41 -2.29 7.31 -0.09
N ALA A 42 -3.06 6.95 0.93
CA ALA A 42 -2.56 6.52 2.23
C ALA A 42 -1.63 7.55 2.88
N LEU A 43 -1.98 8.84 2.75
CA LEU A 43 -1.20 9.98 3.26
C LEU A 43 -1.50 10.21 4.75
N PRO A 44 -0.52 10.04 5.66
CA PRO A 44 -0.75 10.21 7.09
C PRO A 44 -1.06 11.63 7.49
N TRP A 45 -0.40 12.58 6.83
CA TRP A 45 -0.49 14.02 7.11
C TRP A 45 -1.87 14.60 6.77
N ASP A 46 -2.55 14.01 5.79
CA ASP A 46 -3.87 14.44 5.33
C ASP A 46 -5.01 13.65 6.00
N ASN A 47 -4.71 12.83 7.02
CA ASN A 47 -5.65 11.89 7.65
C ASN A 47 -6.39 10.97 6.66
N ASP A 48 -5.77 10.72 5.52
CA ASP A 48 -6.33 9.99 4.39
C ASP A 48 -6.23 8.47 4.61
N ARG A 49 -7.08 7.97 5.53
CA ARG A 49 -7.14 6.56 5.90
C ARG A 49 -8.19 5.79 5.13
N TYR A 50 -9.35 6.40 4.96
CA TYR A 50 -10.52 5.80 4.33
C TYR A 50 -10.96 6.68 3.17
N GLY A 51 -11.48 6.06 2.12
CA GLY A 51 -12.06 6.74 0.95
C GLY A 51 -13.43 6.18 0.63
#